data_AF-A0A7K2JJ35-F1
#
_entry.id   AF-A0A7K2JJ35-F1
#
_cell.length_a   1.000
_cell.length_b   1.000
_cell.length_c   1.000
_cell.angle_alpha   90.00
_cell.angle_beta   90.00
_cell.angle_gamma   90.00
#
_symmetry.space_group_name_H-M   'P 1'
#
loop_
_entity.id
_entity.type
_entity.pdbx_description
1 polymer ?
#
loop_
_entity_poly.entity_id
_entity_poly.type
_entity_poly.pdbx_seq_one_letter_code
_entity_poly.pdbx_strand_id
1 'polypeptide(L)'
;ALSGRGGMVSVSLSADEVTKRLAAWDGRLSVAAVNGPSVVVVSGDADALDELLAACEADGVRARRIAVDYASHSAHVEAIEDVLLRDLAGIAPQVSSVPFYSTVTGGVLDTSGL
;
A
#
# COMPACT_ATOMS: atom_id res chain seq x y z
N ALA A 1 -15.64 0.11 -7.23
CA ALA A 1 -15.81 -0.52 -5.90
C ALA A 1 -14.95 0.12 -4.82
N LEU A 2 -13.73 0.59 -5.11
CA LEU A 2 -12.80 1.14 -4.11
C LEU A 2 -12.77 2.68 -4.01
N SER A 3 -13.06 3.39 -5.10
CA SER A 3 -13.07 4.87 -5.12
C SER A 3 -14.01 5.46 -4.07
N GLY A 4 -13.55 6.52 -3.43
CA GLY A 4 -14.22 7.23 -2.33
C GLY A 4 -14.22 6.52 -0.99
N ARG A 5 -13.61 5.34 -0.87
CA ARG A 5 -13.66 4.52 0.37
C ARG A 5 -12.43 4.64 1.25
N GLY A 6 -11.33 5.19 0.76
CA GLY A 6 -10.08 5.31 1.51
C GLY A 6 -9.13 6.32 0.91
N GLY A 7 -7.85 6.22 1.28
CA GLY A 7 -6.82 7.05 0.68
C GLY A 7 -5.42 6.53 0.97
N MET A 8 -4.42 7.39 0.71
CA MET A 8 -3.02 7.09 0.96
C MET A 8 -2.26 8.33 1.43
N VAL A 9 -1.26 8.13 2.29
CA VAL A 9 -0.37 9.16 2.86
C VAL A 9 1.08 8.70 2.74
N SER A 10 1.96 9.57 2.24
CA SER A 10 3.41 9.37 2.33
C SER A 10 3.93 9.94 3.65
N VAL A 11 4.73 9.17 4.37
CA VAL A 11 5.29 9.50 5.69
C VAL A 11 6.82 9.44 5.61
N SER A 12 7.50 10.48 6.11
CA SER A 12 8.97 10.57 6.13
C SER A 12 9.58 9.89 7.37
N LEU A 13 9.31 8.60 7.53
CA LEU A 13 9.82 7.73 8.61
C LEU A 13 10.23 6.37 8.05
N SER A 14 10.97 5.58 8.83
CA SER A 14 11.26 4.19 8.49
C SER A 14 10.04 3.28 8.61
N ALA A 15 10.09 2.11 7.95
CA ALA A 15 9.02 1.11 8.00
C ALA A 15 8.73 0.66 9.45
N ASP A 16 9.76 0.49 10.27
CA ASP A 16 9.62 0.07 11.67
C ASP A 16 8.92 1.14 12.51
N GLU A 17 9.27 2.41 12.33
CA GLU A 17 8.64 3.52 13.04
C GLU A 17 7.19 3.69 12.62
N VAL A 18 6.89 3.61 11.32
CA VAL A 18 5.52 3.67 10.81
C VAL A 18 4.71 2.50 11.37
N THR A 19 5.22 1.27 11.29
CA THR A 19 4.52 0.07 11.78
C THR A 19 4.16 0.18 13.26
N LYS A 20 5.10 0.65 14.09
CA LYS A 20 4.85 0.89 15.53
C LYS A 20 3.75 1.93 15.74
N ARG A 21 3.74 3.00 14.94
CA ARG A 21 2.68 4.03 14.99
C ARG A 21 1.33 3.45 14.60
N LEU A 22 1.26 2.67 13.51
CA LEU A 22 0.00 2.14 12.97
C LEU A 22 -0.75 1.21 13.93
N ALA A 23 -0.08 0.67 14.96
CA ALA A 23 -0.72 -0.13 16.01
C ALA A 23 -1.87 0.59 16.73
N ALA A 24 -1.90 1.93 16.73
CA ALA A 24 -2.98 2.70 17.34
C ALA A 24 -4.32 2.66 16.56
N TRP A 25 -4.32 2.18 15.31
CA TRP A 25 -5.49 2.19 14.43
C TRP A 25 -6.10 0.81 14.17
N ASP A 26 -5.70 -0.22 14.93
CA ASP A 26 -6.32 -1.56 14.94
C ASP A 26 -6.64 -2.13 13.54
N GLY A 27 -5.66 -2.07 12.63
CA GLY A 27 -5.78 -2.61 11.27
C GLY A 27 -6.49 -1.71 10.25
N ARG A 28 -7.03 -0.55 10.64
CA ARG A 28 -7.65 0.43 9.71
C ARG A 28 -6.65 1.09 8.77
N LEU A 29 -5.36 1.02 9.11
CA LEU A 29 -4.24 1.52 8.32
C LEU A 29 -3.23 0.40 8.05
N SER A 30 -2.62 0.41 6.88
CA SER A 30 -1.63 -0.56 6.45
C SER A 30 -0.42 0.13 5.80
N VAL A 31 0.77 -0.43 5.98
CA VAL A 31 1.93 -0.04 5.15
C VAL A 31 1.67 -0.54 3.73
N ALA A 32 1.51 0.41 2.80
CA ALA A 32 1.26 0.12 1.40
C ALA A 32 2.56 -0.11 0.62
N ALA A 33 3.60 0.67 0.92
CA ALA A 33 4.90 0.57 0.25
C ALA A 33 6.03 1.12 1.11
N VAL A 34 7.22 0.53 0.96
CA VAL A 34 8.48 1.05 1.52
C VAL A 34 9.37 1.44 0.35
N ASN A 35 9.42 2.74 0.03
CA ASN A 35 10.14 3.27 -1.13
C ASN A 35 11.59 3.69 -0.82
N GLY A 36 11.95 3.72 0.46
CA GLY A 36 13.29 4.02 0.92
C GLY A 36 13.40 3.95 2.45
N PRO A 37 14.60 4.16 3.01
CA PRO A 37 14.85 4.04 4.45
C PRO A 37 13.98 4.95 5.33
N SER A 38 13.51 6.07 4.77
CA SER A 38 12.64 7.06 5.43
C SER A 38 11.49 7.52 4.52
N VAL A 39 11.04 6.66 3.60
CA VAL A 39 9.96 7.00 2.65
C VAL A 39 8.97 5.84 2.61
N VAL A 40 7.90 5.95 3.39
CA VAL A 40 6.87 4.91 3.52
C VAL A 40 5.53 5.48 3.06
N VAL A 41 4.71 4.64 2.43
CA VAL A 41 3.32 4.97 2.09
C VAL A 41 2.40 4.16 2.97
N VAL A 42 1.43 4.82 3.59
CA VAL A 42 0.35 4.22 4.37
C VAL A 42 -0.95 4.34 3.57
N SER A 43 -1.77 3.31 3.60
CA SER A 43 -3.12 3.31 3.01
C SER A 43 -4.15 2.83 4.02
N GLY A 44 -5.42 3.17 3.82
CA GLY A 44 -6.51 2.70 4.67
C GLY A 44 -7.69 3.65 4.70
N ASP A 45 -8.43 3.62 5.81
CA ASP A 45 -9.61 4.44 6.03
C ASP A 45 -9.28 5.94 5.96
N ALA A 46 -10.16 6.72 5.32
CA ALA A 46 -9.88 8.12 5.03
C ALA A 46 -9.72 9.00 6.28
N ASP A 47 -10.53 8.75 7.30
CA ASP A 47 -10.54 9.44 8.60
C ASP A 47 -9.35 9.00 9.47
N ALA A 48 -9.00 7.71 9.48
CA ALA A 48 -7.78 7.23 10.16
C ALA A 48 -6.50 7.86 9.56
N LEU A 49 -6.48 8.10 8.24
CA LEU A 49 -5.38 8.82 7.59
C LEU A 49 -5.31 10.30 7.98
N ASP A 50 -6.46 10.93 8.26
CA ASP A 50 -6.51 12.31 8.75
C ASP A 50 -5.98 12.39 10.19
N GLU A 51 -6.34 11.42 11.04
CA GLU A 51 -5.76 11.26 12.37
C GLU A 51 -4.24 11.02 12.33
N LEU A 52 -3.77 10.17 11.41
CA LEU A 52 -2.33 9.92 11.21
C LEU A 52 -1.59 11.21 10.80
N LEU A 53 -2.16 12.00 9.88
CA LEU A 53 -1.58 13.27 9.45
C LEU A 53 -1.45 14.25 10.63
N ALA A 54 -2.51 14.41 11.42
CA ALA A 54 -2.51 15.27 12.60
C ALA A 54 -1.48 14.79 13.65
N ALA A 55 -1.40 13.48 13.88
CA ALA A 55 -0.42 12.90 14.78
C ALA A 55 1.02 13.12 14.27
N CYS A 56 1.26 12.97 12.96
CA CYS A 56 2.57 13.26 12.36
C CYS A 56 2.95 14.73 12.53
N GLU A 57 2.02 15.65 12.29
CA GLU A 57 2.23 17.09 12.47
C GLU A 57 2.60 17.43 13.92
N ALA A 58 1.88 16.87 14.90
CA ALA A 58 2.15 17.08 16.32
C ALA A 58 3.57 16.65 16.73
N ASP A 59 4.10 15.60 16.10
CA ASP A 59 5.43 15.07 16.37
C ASP A 59 6.52 15.68 15.46
N GLY A 60 6.18 16.66 14.62
CA GLY A 60 7.12 17.28 13.67
C GLY A 60 7.55 16.34 12.53
N VAL A 61 6.81 15.26 12.30
CA VAL A 61 7.05 14.29 11.23
C VAL A 61 6.39 14.77 9.94
N ARG A 62 7.17 14.87 8.86
CA ARG A 62 6.62 15.20 7.54
C ARG A 62 5.75 14.05 7.02
N ALA A 63 4.48 14.35 6.75
CA ALA A 63 3.56 13.47 6.05
C ALA A 63 2.74 14.25 5.02
N ARG A 64 2.34 13.59 3.92
CA ARG A 64 1.60 14.23 2.82
C ARG A 64 0.57 13.28 2.23
N ARG A 65 -0.67 13.76 2.07
CA ARG A 65 -1.72 13.06 1.33
C ARG A 65 -1.29 12.84 -0.12
N ILE A 66 -1.56 11.63 -0.64
CA ILE A 66 -1.42 11.31 -2.05
C ILE A 66 -2.78 11.58 -2.71
N ALA A 67 -2.79 12.19 -3.90
CA ALA A 67 -4.01 12.60 -4.60
C ALA A 67 -4.72 11.40 -5.25
N VAL A 68 -5.23 10.50 -4.41
CA VAL A 68 -6.03 9.31 -4.75
C VAL A 68 -7.14 9.15 -3.71
N ASP A 69 -8.26 8.56 -4.12
CA ASP A 69 -9.47 8.38 -3.31
C ASP A 69 -9.76 6.91 -2.97
N TYR A 70 -8.74 6.05 -3.05
CA TYR A 70 -8.80 4.63 -2.73
C TYR A 70 -7.55 4.21 -1.94
N ALA A 71 -7.67 3.13 -1.16
CA ALA A 71 -6.59 2.55 -0.37
C ALA A 71 -6.08 1.24 -1.02
N SER A 72 -5.14 1.35 -1.97
CA SER A 72 -4.45 0.17 -2.51
C SER A 72 -3.45 -0.40 -1.50
N HIS A 73 -3.18 -1.71 -1.56
CA HIS A 73 -2.29 -2.43 -0.64
C HIS A 73 -2.79 -2.41 0.82
N SER A 74 -4.10 -2.56 1.00
CA SER A 74 -4.75 -2.78 2.30
C SER A 74 -5.92 -3.75 2.14
N ALA A 75 -6.55 -4.11 3.27
CA ALA A 75 -7.76 -4.94 3.30
C ALA A 75 -8.91 -4.39 2.45
N HIS A 76 -8.90 -3.10 2.07
CA HIS A 76 -9.90 -2.53 1.16
C HIS A 76 -9.91 -3.26 -0.20
N VAL A 77 -8.77 -3.78 -0.65
CA VAL A 77 -8.64 -4.47 -1.95
C VAL A 77 -9.37 -5.83 -1.96
N GLU A 78 -9.60 -6.45 -0.80
CA GLU A 78 -10.35 -7.71 -0.69
C GLU A 78 -11.75 -7.59 -1.31
N ALA A 79 -12.36 -6.40 -1.26
CA ALA A 79 -13.68 -6.13 -1.84
C ALA A 79 -13.75 -6.32 -3.37
N ILE A 80 -12.61 -6.43 -4.06
CA ILE A 80 -12.54 -6.69 -5.50
C ILE A 80 -11.79 -7.98 -5.85
N GLU A 81 -11.38 -8.79 -4.87
CA GLU A 81 -10.59 -10.00 -5.10
C GLU A 81 -11.26 -10.95 -6.10
N ASP A 82 -12.52 -11.34 -5.84
CA ASP A 82 -13.29 -12.25 -6.71
C ASP A 82 -13.48 -11.72 -8.13
N VAL A 83 -13.58 -10.40 -8.28
CA VAL A 83 -13.74 -9.75 -9.58
C VAL A 83 -12.43 -9.80 -10.34
N LEU A 84 -11.31 -9.47 -9.69
CA LEU A 84 -9.99 -9.52 -10.30
C LEU A 84 -9.62 -10.94 -10.71
N LEU A 85 -9.82 -11.94 -9.84
CA LEU A 85 -9.52 -13.34 -10.13
C LEU A 85 -10.31 -13.85 -11.34
N ARG A 86 -11.59 -13.47 -11.44
CA ARG A 86 -12.45 -13.88 -12.54
C ARG A 86 -12.07 -13.22 -13.86
N ASP A 87 -11.92 -11.89 -13.85
CA ASP A 87 -11.73 -11.12 -15.07
C ASP A 87 -10.32 -11.33 -15.66
N LEU A 88 -9.33 -11.66 -14.82
CA LEU A 88 -7.94 -11.90 -15.22
C LEU A 88 -7.60 -13.39 -15.43
N ALA A 89 -8.54 -14.32 -15.21
CA ALA A 89 -8.28 -15.77 -15.26
C ALA A 89 -7.70 -16.28 -16.59
N GLY A 90 -7.91 -15.55 -17.69
CA GLY A 90 -7.43 -15.93 -19.03
C GLY A 90 -5.98 -15.51 -19.33
N ILE A 91 -5.29 -14.83 -18.42
CA ILE A 91 -3.91 -14.39 -18.64
C ILE A 91 -2.98 -15.61 -18.55
N ALA A 92 -2.17 -15.79 -19.59
CA ALA A 92 -1.16 -16.84 -19.65
C ALA A 92 0.24 -16.21 -19.68
N PRO A 93 0.90 -16.03 -18.52
CA PRO A 93 2.24 -15.48 -18.45
C PRO A 93 3.26 -16.32 -19.23
N GLN A 94 4.34 -15.67 -19.67
CA GLN A 94 5.42 -16.31 -20.42
C GLN A 94 6.77 -15.89 -19.83
N VAL A 95 7.81 -16.66 -20.13
CA VAL A 95 9.18 -16.33 -19.72
C VAL A 95 9.61 -15.02 -20.37
N SER A 96 10.06 -14.08 -19.55
CA SER A 96 10.63 -12.81 -19.99
C SER A 96 12.09 -13.01 -20.40
N SER A 97 12.50 -12.39 -21.51
CA SER A 97 13.91 -12.34 -21.93
C SER A 97 14.74 -11.36 -21.11
N VAL A 98 14.08 -10.45 -20.37
CA VAL A 98 14.70 -9.48 -19.47
C VAL A 98 14.39 -9.87 -18.02
N PRO A 99 15.37 -9.87 -17.10
CA PRO A 99 15.11 -10.19 -15.70
C PRO A 99 14.03 -9.30 -15.08
N PHE A 100 13.02 -9.93 -14.47
CA PHE A 100 11.94 -9.24 -13.76
C PHE A 100 12.21 -9.28 -12.25
N TYR A 101 12.54 -8.12 -11.66
CA TYR A 101 12.64 -7.95 -10.21
C TYR A 101 11.28 -7.55 -9.65
N SER A 102 10.62 -8.49 -8.98
CA SER A 102 9.29 -8.27 -8.40
C SER A 102 9.39 -7.53 -7.08
N THR A 103 8.65 -6.43 -6.95
CA THR A 103 8.50 -5.70 -5.69
C THR A 103 7.52 -6.37 -4.72
N VAL A 104 6.79 -7.40 -5.16
CA VAL A 104 5.90 -8.20 -4.32
C VAL A 104 6.68 -9.31 -3.60
N THR A 105 7.56 -10.02 -4.31
CA THR A 105 8.35 -11.13 -3.74
C THR A 105 9.76 -10.72 -3.30
N GLY A 106 10.23 -9.53 -3.68
CA GLY A 106 11.51 -8.97 -3.24
C GLY A 106 12.75 -9.52 -3.97
N GLY A 107 12.59 -10.10 -5.15
CA GLY A 107 13.69 -10.72 -5.90
C GLY A 107 13.37 -10.96 -7.38
N VAL A 108 14.32 -11.62 -8.05
CA VAL A 108 14.10 -12.08 -9.44
C VAL A 108 13.02 -13.14 -9.44
N LEU A 109 12.02 -12.97 -10.31
CA LEU A 109 10.90 -13.89 -10.45
C LEU A 109 10.88 -14.49 -11.86
N ASP A 110 10.65 -15.79 -11.95
CA ASP A 110 10.29 -16.43 -13.21
C ASP A 110 8.87 -15.99 -13.60
N THR A 111 8.78 -15.23 -14.69
CA THR A 111 7.52 -14.65 -15.13
C THR A 111 6.55 -15.65 -15.74
N SER A 112 6.94 -16.92 -15.93
CA SER A 112 6.00 -17.97 -16.34
C SER A 112 5.03 -18.40 -15.23
N GLY A 113 5.35 -18.10 -13.96
CA GLY A 113 4.51 -18.37 -12.80
C GLY A 113 3.67 -17.20 -12.30
N LEU A 114 3.53 -16.13 -13.10
CA LEU A 114 2.75 -14.92 -12.76
C LEU A 114 1.23 -15.09 -12.93
#